data_AF-A0A151EYP8-F1
#
_entry.id   AF-A0A151EYP8-F1
#
_cell.length_a   1.000
_cell.length_b   1.000
_cell.length_c   1.000
_cell.angle_alpha   90.00
_cell.angle_beta   90.00
_cell.angle_gamma   90.00
#
_symmetry.space_group_name_H-M   'P 1'
#
loop_
_entity.id
_entity.type
_entity.pdbx_description
1 polymer ?
#
loop_
_entity_poly.entity_id
_entity_poly.type
_entity_poly.pdbx_seq_one_letter_code
_entity_poly.pdbx_strand_id
1 'polypeptide(L)'
;MTVEKRYEGINHELLCDVICDLFRLYGFNISCENTKYHAGEKSALKVHIFGKKKTGWFSTEEVEACIIGQLDVETVLTIWGNSELENAVTEELRKYFQKVEVPDLIS
;
A
#
# COMPACT_ATOMS: atom_id res chain seq x y z
N MET A 1 -6.37 -8.90 -12.50
CA MET A 1 -7.20 -9.03 -11.28
C MET A 1 -6.66 -8.02 -10.30
N THR A 2 -7.51 -7.29 -9.58
CA THR A 2 -7.09 -6.31 -8.57
C THR A 2 -7.24 -6.98 -7.21
N VAL A 3 -6.16 -7.03 -6.40
CA VAL A 3 -6.26 -7.51 -5.01
C VAL A 3 -6.49 -6.31 -4.09
N GLU A 4 -7.64 -6.33 -3.42
CA GLU A 4 -7.94 -5.45 -2.29
C GLU A 4 -7.63 -6.19 -0.98
N LYS A 5 -6.93 -5.53 -0.07
CA LYS A 5 -6.66 -6.01 1.29
C LYS A 5 -7.11 -4.97 2.31
N ARG A 6 -7.77 -5.44 3.37
CA ARG A 6 -8.32 -4.60 4.44
C ARG A 6 -7.61 -4.90 5.74
N TYR A 7 -7.30 -3.84 6.48
CA TYR A 7 -6.59 -3.89 7.74
C TYR A 7 -7.28 -2.98 8.76
N GLU A 8 -7.67 -3.51 9.91
CA GLU A 8 -8.19 -2.71 11.03
C GLU A 8 -7.06 -2.36 12.01
N GLY A 9 -7.12 -1.18 12.62
CA GLY A 9 -6.14 -0.75 13.64
C GLY A 9 -4.73 -0.43 13.14
N ILE A 10 -4.47 -0.54 11.83
CA ILE A 10 -3.17 -0.18 11.24
C ILE A 10 -3.14 1.32 10.91
N ASN A 11 -2.14 2.01 11.48
CA ASN A 11 -1.85 3.39 11.13
C ASN A 11 -1.48 3.49 9.64
N HIS A 12 -2.25 4.29 8.89
CA HIS A 12 -2.09 4.47 7.45
C HIS A 12 -0.73 5.09 7.06
N GLU A 13 -0.12 5.91 7.93
CA GLU A 13 1.22 6.47 7.71
C GLU A 13 2.27 5.36 7.75
N LEU A 14 2.19 4.46 8.74
CA LEU A 14 3.07 3.30 8.84
C LEU A 14 2.91 2.38 7.62
N LEU A 15 1.66 2.12 7.19
CA LEU A 15 1.41 1.31 5.99
C LEU A 15 1.99 1.97 4.74
N CYS A 16 1.87 3.29 4.60
CA CYS A 16 2.47 4.04 3.50
C CYS A 16 4.00 3.88 3.45
N ASP A 17 4.67 4.03 4.60
CA ASP A 17 6.13 3.89 4.69
C ASP A 17 6.58 2.48 4.28
N VAL A 18 5.88 1.44 4.75
CA VAL A 18 6.20 0.04 4.41
C VAL A 18 6.05 -0.22 2.91
N ILE A 19 4.96 0.25 2.28
CA ILE A 19 4.77 0.07 0.83
C ILE A 19 5.85 0.80 0.04
N CYS A 20 6.18 2.03 0.44
CA CYS A 20 7.24 2.81 -0.18
C CYS A 20 8.59 2.09 -0.11
N ASP A 21 8.94 1.53 1.05
CA ASP A 21 10.20 0.82 1.25
C ASP A 21 10.25 -0.48 0.45
N LEU A 22 9.15 -1.21 0.34
CA LEU A 22 9.06 -2.39 -0.54
C LEU A 22 9.28 -1.99 -2.00
N PHE A 23 8.59 -0.97 -2.51
CA PHE A 23 8.78 -0.53 -3.90
C PHE A 23 10.24 -0.13 -4.17
N ARG A 24 10.88 0.58 -3.24
CA ARG A 24 12.31 0.92 -3.34
C ARG A 24 13.21 -0.32 -3.34
N LEU A 25 12.93 -1.30 -2.48
CA LEU A 25 13.69 -2.55 -2.39
C LEU A 25 13.62 -3.36 -3.69
N TYR A 26 12.48 -3.31 -4.40
CA TYR A 26 12.30 -3.92 -5.71
C TYR A 26 12.87 -3.07 -6.87
N GLY A 27 13.45 -1.90 -6.56
CA GLY A 27 14.14 -1.03 -7.53
C GLY A 27 13.21 -0.08 -8.29
N PHE A 28 12.03 0.22 -7.76
CA PHE A 28 11.15 1.24 -8.31
C PHE A 28 11.53 2.63 -7.79
N ASN A 29 11.50 3.61 -8.69
CA ASN A 29 11.42 5.01 -8.31
C ASN A 29 9.98 5.33 -7.94
N ILE A 30 9.75 5.92 -6.77
CA ILE A 30 8.40 6.14 -6.26
C ILE A 30 8.03 7.62 -6.19
N SER A 31 6.76 7.91 -6.42
CA SER A 31 6.12 9.20 -6.13
C SER A 31 4.81 8.98 -5.40
N CYS A 32 4.52 9.80 -4.39
CA CYS A 32 3.31 9.69 -3.58
C CYS A 32 2.43 10.93 -3.75
N GLU A 33 1.12 10.72 -3.83
CA GLU A 33 0.10 11.77 -3.81
C GLU A 33 -0.86 11.54 -2.64
N ASN A 34 -0.97 12.55 -1.77
CA ASN A 34 -1.77 12.47 -0.56
C ASN A 34 -3.02 13.36 -0.69
N THR A 35 -4.20 12.74 -0.58
CA THR A 35 -5.50 13.42 -0.64
C THR A 35 -6.27 13.19 0.64
N LYS A 36 -6.59 14.27 1.35
CA LYS A 36 -7.42 14.24 2.57
C LYS A 36 -8.88 14.48 2.22
N TYR A 37 -9.76 13.62 2.74
CA TYR A 37 -11.21 13.76 2.65
C TYR A 37 -11.78 14.05 4.03
N HIS A 38 -12.70 15.00 4.09
CA HIS A 38 -13.42 15.37 5.31
C HIS A 38 -14.93 15.25 5.07
N ALA A 39 -15.61 14.47 5.90
CA ALA A 39 -17.06 14.28 5.85
C ALA A 39 -17.63 14.36 7.29
N GLY A 40 -18.02 15.57 7.71
CA GLY A 40 -18.40 15.83 9.09
C GLY A 40 -17.20 15.66 10.03
N GLU A 41 -17.38 14.90 11.11
CA GLU A 41 -16.30 14.56 12.06
C GLU A 41 -15.35 13.46 11.55
N LYS A 42 -15.70 12.80 10.42
CA LYS A 42 -14.87 11.73 9.86
C LYS A 42 -13.84 12.31 8.90
N SER A 43 -12.61 11.84 9.06
CA SER A 43 -11.51 12.14 8.15
C SER A 43 -10.92 10.87 7.57
N ALA A 44 -10.60 10.92 6.28
CA ALA A 44 -9.93 9.84 5.58
C ALA A 44 -8.72 10.38 4.83
N LEU A 45 -7.63 9.61 4.80
CA LEU A 45 -6.48 9.86 3.96
C LEU A 45 -6.44 8.84 2.84
N LYS A 46 -6.32 9.32 1.61
CA LYS A 46 -5.97 8.51 0.46
C LYS A 46 -4.53 8.82 0.06
N VAL A 47 -3.70 7.80 0.02
CA VAL A 47 -2.33 7.87 -0.50
C VAL A 47 -2.29 7.06 -1.78
N HIS A 48 -1.91 7.69 -2.88
CA HIS A 48 -1.54 6.98 -4.11
C HIS A 48 -0.03 6.94 -4.24
N ILE A 49 0.51 5.76 -4.49
CA ILE A 49 1.94 5.49 -4.64
C ILE A 49 2.15 4.97 -6.05
N PHE A 50 2.89 5.73 -6.86
CA PHE A 50 3.25 5.34 -8.22
C PHE A 50 4.71 4.90 -8.22
N GLY A 51 4.99 3.69 -8.67
CA GLY A 51 6.33 3.12 -8.81
C GLY A 51 6.69 2.94 -10.28
N LYS A 52 7.87 3.41 -10.70
CA LYS A 52 8.38 3.27 -12.07
C LYS A 52 9.79 2.69 -12.08
N LYS A 53 9.99 1.58 -12.80
CA LYS A 53 11.28 0.88 -12.90
C LYS A 53 11.68 0.64 -14.36
N LYS A 54 12.92 1.00 -14.70
CA LYS A 54 13.48 0.71 -16.04
C LYS A 54 13.90 -0.76 -16.10
N THR A 55 13.28 -1.54 -16.98
CA THR A 55 13.57 -2.99 -17.15
C THR A 55 14.40 -3.30 -18.39
N GLY A 56 14.75 -2.29 -19.18
CA GLY A 56 15.53 -2.42 -20.41
C GLY A 56 15.74 -1.08 -21.10
N TRP A 57 16.30 -1.10 -22.31
CA TRP A 57 16.52 0.15 -23.07
C TRP A 57 15.23 0.79 -23.57
N PHE A 58 14.18 0.00 -23.80
CA PHE A 58 12.89 0.46 -24.33
C PHE A 58 11.68 0.15 -23.43
N SER A 59 11.90 -0.52 -22.29
CA SER A 59 10.81 -0.99 -21.43
C SER A 59 10.82 -0.30 -20.07
N THR A 60 9.63 0.03 -19.61
CA THR A 60 9.41 0.54 -18.27
C THR A 60 8.27 -0.23 -17.62
N GLU A 61 8.48 -0.64 -16.39
CA GLU A 61 7.48 -1.28 -15.54
C GLU A 61 6.87 -0.23 -14.61
N GLU A 62 5.55 -0.22 -14.53
CA GLU A 62 4.78 0.71 -13.72
C GLU A 62 3.89 -0.08 -12.74
N VAL A 63 3.89 0.35 -11.48
CA VAL A 63 3.05 -0.18 -10.41
C VAL A 63 2.35 0.98 -9.72
N GLU A 64 1.13 0.74 -9.27
CA GLU A 64 0.37 1.70 -8.49
C GLU A 64 -0.13 1.02 -7.20
N ALA A 65 -0.11 1.74 -6.09
CA ALA A 65 -0.78 1.32 -4.87
C ALA A 65 -1.62 2.47 -4.32
N CYS A 66 -2.79 2.16 -3.79
CA CYS A 66 -3.67 3.09 -3.11
C CYS A 66 -3.94 2.60 -1.70
N ILE A 67 -3.70 3.48 -0.73
CA ILE A 67 -4.06 3.28 0.67
C ILE A 67 -5.18 4.25 1.00
N ILE A 68 -6.30 3.76 1.52
CA ILE A 68 -7.40 4.58 2.02
C ILE A 68 -7.58 4.23 3.50
N GLY A 69 -7.19 5.13 4.39
CA GLY A 69 -7.38 4.99 5.83
C GLY A 69 -8.43 5.98 6.35
N GLN A 70 -9.42 5.49 7.09
CA GLN A 70 -10.14 6.34 8.06
C GLN A 70 -9.27 6.46 9.30
N LEU A 71 -9.06 7.69 9.78
CA LEU A 71 -8.06 7.98 10.83
C LEU A 71 -8.27 7.21 12.16
N ASP A 72 -9.44 6.59 12.37
CA ASP A 72 -9.80 5.90 13.62
C ASP A 72 -10.54 4.55 13.44
N VAL A 73 -10.59 3.96 12.22
CA VAL A 73 -11.48 2.81 11.94
C VAL A 73 -10.80 1.69 11.14
N GLU A 74 -10.56 1.92 9.85
CA GLU A 74 -10.13 0.89 8.91
C GLU A 74 -9.19 1.50 7.87
N THR A 75 -8.16 0.74 7.51
CA THR A 75 -7.22 1.06 6.44
C THR A 75 -7.30 0.00 5.34
N VAL A 76 -7.62 0.44 4.13
CA VAL A 76 -7.73 -0.40 2.93
C VAL A 76 -6.53 -0.16 2.02
N LEU A 77 -5.90 -1.23 1.57
CA LEU A 77 -4.82 -1.23 0.59
C LEU A 77 -5.31 -1.87 -0.72
N THR A 78 -5.00 -1.24 -1.83
CA THR A 78 -5.22 -1.78 -3.17
C THR A 78 -3.94 -1.61 -3.98
N ILE A 79 -3.52 -2.64 -4.72
CA ILE A 79 -2.32 -2.60 -5.57
C ILE A 79 -2.74 -2.92 -7.01
N TRP A 80 -2.17 -2.22 -8.00
CA TRP A 80 -2.38 -2.42 -9.43
C TRP A 80 -1.04 -2.50 -10.19
N GLY A 81 -1.02 -3.26 -11.28
CA GLY A 81 0.07 -3.23 -12.26
C GLY A 81 0.69 -4.60 -12.55
N ASN A 82 1.46 -5.15 -11.60
CA ASN A 82 2.20 -6.40 -11.78
C ASN A 82 1.83 -7.44 -10.72
N SER A 83 1.26 -8.58 -11.15
CA SER A 83 0.84 -9.68 -10.28
C SER A 83 1.96 -10.35 -9.49
N GLU A 84 3.19 -10.41 -10.02
CA GLU A 84 4.34 -10.96 -9.28
C GLU A 84 4.78 -10.02 -8.15
N LEU A 85 4.81 -8.73 -8.44
CA LEU A 85 5.14 -7.70 -7.46
C LEU A 85 4.02 -7.55 -6.41
N GLU A 86 2.76 -7.63 -6.83
CA GLU A 86 1.58 -7.65 -5.95
C GLU A 86 1.62 -8.82 -4.97
N ASN A 87 1.96 -10.03 -5.45
CA ASN A 87 2.17 -11.19 -4.59
C ASN A 87 3.34 -10.97 -3.64
N ALA A 88 4.46 -10.46 -4.13
CA ALA A 88 5.66 -10.25 -3.32
C ALA A 88 5.45 -9.18 -2.24
N VAL A 89 4.78 -8.08 -2.57
CA VAL A 89 4.37 -7.04 -1.61
C VAL A 89 3.39 -7.62 -0.59
N THR A 90 2.40 -8.41 -1.02
CA THR A 90 1.45 -9.05 -0.10
C THR A 90 2.14 -10.02 0.87
N GLU A 91 3.10 -10.82 0.40
CA GLU A 91 3.88 -11.74 1.24
C GLU A 91 4.79 -10.99 2.21
N GLU A 92 5.47 -9.94 1.78
CA GLU A 92 6.31 -9.13 2.67
C GLU A 92 5.50 -8.33 3.68
N LEU A 93 4.35 -7.78 3.29
CA LEU A 93 3.40 -7.18 4.24
C LEU A 93 2.92 -8.21 5.25
N ARG A 94 2.60 -9.44 4.83
CA ARG A 94 2.22 -10.51 5.76
C ARG A 94 3.34 -10.78 6.76
N LYS A 95 4.60 -10.85 6.33
CA LYS A 95 5.76 -11.03 7.23
C LYS A 95 5.96 -9.82 8.15
N TYR A 96 5.79 -8.61 7.64
CA TYR A 96 5.92 -7.38 8.41
C TYR A 96 4.85 -7.31 9.51
N PHE A 97 3.59 -7.59 9.15
CA PHE A 97 2.46 -7.61 10.08
C PHE A 97 2.33 -8.89 10.93
N GLN A 98 3.13 -9.93 10.67
CA GLN A 98 3.31 -11.03 11.63
C GLN A 98 4.31 -10.67 12.74
N LYS A 99 5.20 -9.70 12.50
CA LYS A 99 6.19 -9.23 13.48
C LYS A 99 5.68 -8.07 14.33
N VAL A 100 4.80 -7.25 13.76
CA VAL A 100 3.97 -6.31 14.50
C VAL A 100 2.82 -7.14 15.04
N GLU A 101 2.53 -7.15 16.35
CA GLU A 101 1.30 -7.77 16.86
C GLU A 101 0.09 -7.00 16.30
N VAL A 102 -0.31 -7.31 15.07
CA VAL A 102 -1.59 -6.88 14.53
C VAL A 102 -2.60 -7.88 15.09
N PRO A 103 -3.58 -7.45 15.92
CA PRO A 103 -4.57 -8.37 16.43
C PRO A 103 -5.27 -9.06 15.25
N ASP A 104 -5.14 -10.39 15.18
CA ASP A 104 -5.83 -11.23 14.21
C ASP A 104 -7.35 -10.95 14.29
N LEU A 105 -7.99 -10.70 13.16
CA LEU A 105 -9.44 -10.58 13.09
C LEU A 105 -10.10 -11.94 12.85
N ILE A 106 -11.01 -12.24 13.76
CA ILE A 106 -12.01 -13.31 13.74
C ILE A 106 -12.85 -13.19 12.47
N SER A 107 -13.06 -14.32 11.80
CA SER A 107 -13.86 -14.48 10.57
C SER A 107 -15.34 -14.18 10.74
#